data_AF-X0Y778-F1
#
_entry.id   AF-X0Y778-F1
#
_cell.length_a   1.000
_cell.length_b   1.000
_cell.length_c   1.000
_cell.angle_alpha   90.00
_cell.angle_beta   90.00
_cell.angle_gamma   90.00
#
_symmetry.space_group_name_H-M   'P 1'
#
loop_
_entity.id
_entity.type
_entity.pdbx_description
1 polymer ?
#
loop_
_entity_poly.entity_id
_entity_poly.type
_entity_poly.pdbx_seq_one_letter_code
_entity_poly.pdbx_strand_id
1 'polypeptide(L)'
;MNIRSAISLTAILLVLCGPAVADVKDRMVERRAIEAAVWGMPIVNFQAMRDGMKRDAGVGYNDVAYNSKVQTWRLKTTTNNNTTPYIFIFWNVKDGPVVV
;
A
#
# COMPACT_ATOMS: atom_id res chain seq x y z
N MET A 1 45.47 -4.64 32.40
CA MET A 1 45.12 -3.77 31.25
C MET A 1 44.89 -2.36 31.79
N ASN A 2 45.62 -1.33 31.33
CA ASN A 2 45.52 0.01 31.91
C ASN A 2 44.38 0.83 31.24
N ILE A 3 43.81 1.79 31.97
CA ILE A 3 42.66 2.62 31.54
C ILE A 3 42.94 3.37 30.22
N ARG A 4 44.20 3.75 29.94
CA ARG A 4 44.59 4.45 28.72
C ARG A 4 44.52 3.53 27.49
N SER A 5 44.88 2.26 27.64
CA SER A 5 44.72 1.24 26.60
C SER A 5 43.26 0.94 26.32
N ALA A 6 42.39 0.90 27.35
CA ALA A 6 40.96 0.69 27.17
C ALA A 6 40.29 1.85 26.41
N ILE A 7 40.62 3.11 26.75
CA ILE A 7 40.07 4.29 26.07
C ILE A 7 40.54 4.36 24.60
N SER A 8 41.80 4.03 24.32
CA SER A 8 42.31 4.00 22.94
C SER A 8 41.65 2.92 22.09
N LEU A 9 41.36 1.75 22.68
CA LEU A 9 40.70 0.65 21.96
C LEU A 9 39.23 0.98 21.63
N THR A 10 38.52 1.61 22.57
CA THR A 10 37.12 2.02 22.37
C THR A 10 37.00 3.14 21.32
N ALA A 11 37.93 4.09 21.29
CA ALA A 11 37.97 5.14 20.27
C ALA A 11 38.23 4.57 18.85
N ILE A 12 39.08 3.56 18.73
CA ILE A 12 39.36 2.87 17.46
C ILE A 12 38.14 2.06 17.00
N LEU A 13 37.43 1.39 17.92
CA LEU A 13 36.20 0.67 17.61
C LEU A 13 35.08 1.59 17.10
N LEU A 14 34.95 2.80 17.65
CA LEU A 14 33.97 3.79 17.20
C LEU A 14 34.27 4.36 15.81
N VAL A 15 35.55 4.50 15.43
CA VAL A 15 35.96 4.94 14.08
C VAL A 15 35.74 3.85 13.03
N LEU A 16 35.90 2.58 13.40
CA LEU A 16 35.64 1.43 12.52
C LEU A 16 34.14 1.15 12.33
N CYS A 17 33.28 1.71 13.19
CA CYS A 17 31.83 1.55 13.17
C CYS A 17 31.13 2.88 12.81
N GLY A 18 31.69 3.66 11.88
CA GLY A 18 30.94 4.75 11.24
C GLY A 18 29.71 4.19 10.51
N PRO A 19 28.62 4.98 10.33
CA PRO A 19 27.44 4.50 9.63
C PRO A 19 27.84 3.97 8.25
N ALA A 20 27.50 2.72 7.96
CA ALA A 20 27.72 2.14 6.64
C ALA A 20 26.99 3.01 5.62
N VAL A 21 27.75 3.68 4.76
CA VAL A 21 27.19 4.49 3.69
C VAL A 21 26.55 3.52 2.70
N ALA A 22 25.22 3.53 2.62
CA ALA A 22 24.49 2.64 1.71
C ALA A 22 25.01 2.83 0.28
N ASP A 23 25.26 1.71 -0.42
CA ASP A 23 25.77 1.75 -1.79
C ASP A 23 24.79 2.55 -2.67
N VAL A 24 25.30 3.12 -3.76
CA VAL A 24 24.46 3.84 -4.73
C VAL A 24 23.32 2.96 -5.23
N LYS A 25 23.57 1.64 -5.38
CA LYS A 25 22.54 0.68 -5.76
C LYS A 25 21.43 0.55 -4.71
N ASP A 26 21.79 0.46 -3.43
CA ASP A 26 20.83 0.34 -2.34
C ASP A 26 19.92 1.57 -2.27
N ARG A 27 20.52 2.77 -2.33
CA ARG A 27 19.76 4.03 -2.34
C ARG A 27 18.87 4.18 -3.57
N MET A 28 19.30 3.67 -4.72
CA MET A 28 18.48 3.66 -5.93
C MET A 28 17.26 2.75 -5.77
N VAL A 29 17.42 1.56 -5.18
CA VAL A 29 16.31 0.64 -4.90
C VAL A 29 15.33 1.28 -3.91
N GLU A 30 15.82 1.84 -2.82
CA GLU A 30 15.02 2.54 -1.82
C GLU A 30 14.14 3.64 -2.45
N ARG A 31 14.74 4.53 -3.24
CA ARG A 31 14.01 5.62 -3.91
C ARG A 31 12.95 5.11 -4.86
N ARG A 32 13.30 4.13 -5.71
CA ARG A 32 12.35 3.53 -6.65
C ARG A 32 11.20 2.83 -5.95
N ALA A 33 11.45 2.19 -4.81
CA ALA A 33 10.40 1.55 -4.01
C ALA A 33 9.41 2.59 -3.46
N ILE A 34 9.91 3.70 -2.92
CA ILE A 34 9.06 4.79 -2.42
C ILE A 34 8.26 5.43 -3.56
N GLU A 35 8.93 5.73 -4.68
CA GLU A 35 8.29 6.31 -5.87
C GLU A 35 7.20 5.37 -6.41
N ALA A 36 7.48 4.07 -6.52
CA ALA A 36 6.50 3.08 -6.97
C ALA A 36 5.32 2.95 -5.99
N ALA A 37 5.56 3.03 -4.68
CA ALA A 37 4.49 2.98 -3.67
C ALA A 37 3.58 4.21 -3.77
N VAL A 38 4.15 5.41 -3.89
CA VAL A 38 3.39 6.66 -4.05
C VAL A 38 2.63 6.66 -5.36
N TRP A 39 3.29 6.30 -6.46
CA TRP A 39 2.68 6.18 -7.78
C TRP A 39 1.54 5.16 -7.80
N GLY A 40 1.71 4.04 -7.09
CA GLY A 40 0.74 2.95 -6.99
C GLY A 40 -0.43 3.20 -6.03
N MET A 41 -0.43 4.27 -5.23
CA MET A 41 -1.49 4.51 -4.23
C MET A 41 -2.92 4.44 -4.82
N PRO A 42 -3.23 5.07 -5.98
CA PRO A 42 -4.59 5.04 -6.51
C PRO A 42 -5.05 3.64 -6.92
N ILE A 43 -4.18 2.88 -7.60
CA ILE A 43 -4.52 1.52 -8.07
C ILE A 43 -4.64 0.55 -6.89
N VAL A 44 -3.82 0.70 -5.85
CA VAL A 44 -3.92 -0.12 -4.63
C VAL A 44 -5.22 0.16 -3.88
N ASN A 45 -5.66 1.43 -3.78
CA ASN A 45 -6.96 1.76 -3.17
C ASN A 45 -8.12 1.12 -3.95
N PHE A 46 -8.10 1.20 -5.29
CA PHE A 46 -9.12 0.56 -6.13
C PHE A 46 -9.12 -0.97 -5.96
N GLN A 47 -7.94 -1.59 -5.96
CA GLN A 47 -7.79 -3.03 -5.73
C GLN A 47 -8.31 -3.45 -4.35
N ALA A 48 -8.01 -2.69 -3.29
CA ALA A 48 -8.47 -2.98 -1.94
C ALA A 48 -10.01 -2.96 -1.84
N MET A 49 -10.68 -2.03 -2.52
CA MET A 49 -12.14 -1.99 -2.59
C MET A 49 -12.71 -3.22 -3.32
N ARG A 50 -12.14 -3.59 -4.47
CA ARG A 50 -12.53 -4.81 -5.22
C ARG A 50 -12.38 -6.06 -4.34
N ASP A 51 -11.23 -6.21 -3.71
CA ASP A 51 -10.92 -7.39 -2.89
C ASP A 51 -11.80 -7.48 -1.65
N GLY A 52 -12.11 -6.35 -1.03
CA GLY A 52 -13.10 -6.30 0.05
C GLY A 52 -14.47 -6.77 -0.42
N MET A 53 -14.96 -6.25 -1.54
CA MET A 53 -16.26 -6.65 -2.10
C MET A 53 -16.28 -8.13 -2.52
N LYS A 54 -15.21 -8.64 -3.13
CA LYS A 54 -15.12 -10.06 -3.48
C LYS A 54 -15.15 -10.94 -2.25
N ARG A 55 -14.38 -10.59 -1.21
CA ARG A 55 -14.27 -11.34 0.04
C ARG A 55 -15.57 -11.34 0.84
N ASP A 56 -16.17 -10.16 1.02
CA ASP A 56 -17.26 -9.98 1.99
C ASP A 56 -18.65 -10.09 1.35
N ALA A 57 -18.76 -9.87 0.03
CA ALA A 57 -20.03 -9.90 -0.70
C ALA A 57 -20.02 -10.85 -1.91
N GLY A 58 -18.91 -11.55 -2.20
CA GLY A 58 -18.81 -12.52 -3.29
C GLY A 58 -18.71 -11.93 -4.70
N VAL A 59 -18.77 -10.60 -4.83
CA VAL A 59 -18.84 -9.84 -6.09
C VAL A 59 -17.62 -10.11 -6.98
N GLY A 60 -17.85 -10.66 -8.17
CA GLY A 60 -16.85 -10.91 -9.19
C GLY A 60 -16.62 -9.74 -10.14
N TYR A 61 -15.81 -9.99 -11.16
CA TYR A 61 -15.71 -9.07 -12.30
C TYR A 61 -17.02 -9.10 -13.10
N ASN A 62 -17.43 -7.93 -13.58
CA ASN A 62 -18.64 -7.70 -14.37
C ASN A 62 -19.96 -7.92 -13.60
N ASP A 63 -19.90 -8.15 -12.28
CA ASP A 63 -21.07 -8.12 -11.41
C ASP A 63 -21.44 -6.68 -11.03
N VAL A 64 -22.72 -6.45 -10.77
CA VAL A 64 -23.24 -5.17 -10.26
C VAL A 64 -23.57 -5.31 -8.78
N ALA A 65 -22.73 -4.74 -7.91
CA ALA A 65 -22.97 -4.72 -6.48
C ALA A 65 -23.83 -3.51 -6.11
N TYR A 66 -25.07 -3.75 -5.69
CA TYR A 66 -25.98 -2.69 -5.27
C TYR A 66 -26.19 -2.72 -3.75
N ASN A 67 -26.27 -1.54 -3.13
CA ASN A 67 -26.67 -1.44 -1.74
C ASN A 67 -28.15 -1.07 -1.66
N SER A 68 -28.95 -1.93 -1.05
CA SER A 68 -30.40 -1.74 -0.90
C SER A 68 -30.78 -0.60 0.06
N LYS A 69 -29.82 -0.13 0.85
CA LYS A 69 -30.00 0.95 1.83
C LYS A 69 -28.80 1.90 1.76
N VAL A 70 -29.02 3.12 2.23
CA VAL A 70 -27.95 4.09 2.46
C VAL A 70 -26.95 3.50 3.45
N GLN A 71 -25.68 3.55 3.07
CA GLN A 71 -24.63 2.90 3.82
C GLN A 71 -24.22 3.73 5.02
N THR A 72 -23.81 3.03 6.07
CA THR A 72 -23.23 3.63 7.26
C THR A 72 -21.70 3.53 7.20
N TRP A 73 -21.04 4.05 8.23
CA TRP A 73 -19.58 3.92 8.43
C TRP A 73 -19.03 2.48 8.29
N ARG A 74 -19.90 1.46 8.37
CA ARG A 74 -19.55 0.05 8.18
C ARG A 74 -19.06 -0.31 6.78
N LEU A 75 -19.45 0.44 5.73
CA LEU A 75 -19.03 0.15 4.35
C LEU A 75 -17.53 0.44 4.10
N LYS A 76 -16.84 1.12 5.03
CA LYS A 76 -15.39 1.36 5.05
C LYS A 76 -14.76 1.70 3.69
N THR A 77 -15.52 2.39 2.84
CA THR A 77 -15.06 2.87 1.55
C THR A 77 -14.54 4.29 1.72
N THR A 78 -13.41 4.59 1.09
CA THR A 78 -12.75 5.89 1.21
C THR A 78 -13.69 7.03 0.82
N THR A 79 -13.84 8.00 1.72
CA THR A 79 -14.59 9.27 1.49
C THR A 79 -16.02 9.10 0.94
N ASN A 80 -16.74 8.06 1.36
CA ASN A 80 -18.14 7.88 0.96
C ASN A 80 -19.06 8.96 1.60
N ASN A 81 -20.20 9.24 0.95
CA ASN A 81 -21.29 10.00 1.57
C ASN A 81 -22.34 9.07 2.20
N ASN A 82 -23.17 9.61 3.10
CA ASN A 82 -24.24 8.88 3.80
C ASN A 82 -25.64 9.33 3.39
N THR A 83 -25.83 9.81 2.16
CA THR A 83 -27.11 10.31 1.66
C THR A 83 -27.57 9.59 0.40
N THR A 84 -26.65 9.08 -0.41
CA THR A 84 -26.96 8.40 -1.67
C THR A 84 -26.46 6.94 -1.64
N PRO A 85 -27.34 5.95 -1.91
CA PRO A 85 -26.89 4.57 -2.05
C PRO A 85 -25.95 4.39 -3.25
N TYR A 86 -24.78 3.84 -3.00
CA TYR A 86 -23.81 3.49 -4.05
C TYR A 86 -24.05 2.12 -4.71
N ILE A 87 -23.82 2.08 -6.02
CA ILE A 87 -23.55 0.87 -6.80
C ILE A 87 -22.04 0.78 -7.04
N PHE A 88 -21.46 -0.41 -6.90
CA PHE A 88 -20.07 -0.68 -7.24
C PHE A 88 -20.02 -1.68 -8.40
N ILE A 89 -19.25 -1.34 -9.42
CA ILE A 89 -19.03 -2.20 -10.58
C ILE A 89 -17.53 -2.28 -10.79
N PHE A 90 -17.00 -3.50 -10.84
CA PHE A 90 -15.61 -3.77 -11.20
C PHE A 90 -15.64 -4.63 -12.46
N TRP A 91 -15.26 -4.06 -13.60
CA TRP A 91 -15.35 -4.76 -14.89
C TRP A 91 -13.98 -5.05 -15.49
N ASN A 92 -13.95 -6.02 -16.39
CA ASN A 92 -12.84 -6.24 -17.30
C ASN A 92 -13.37 -6.74 -18.64
N VAL A 93 -12.53 -6.63 -19.68
CA VAL A 93 -12.87 -7.01 -21.05
C VAL A 93 -12.16 -8.29 -21.50
N LYS A 94 -11.73 -9.13 -20.55
CA LYS A 94 -10.98 -10.35 -20.86
C LYS A 94 -11.81 -11.32 -21.70
N ASP A 95 -13.11 -11.42 -21.40
CA ASP A 95 -14.04 -12.38 -22.02
C ASP A 95 -14.95 -11.73 -23.08
N GLY A 96 -14.69 -10.46 -23.43
CA GLY A 96 -15.45 -9.70 -24.44
C GLY A 96 -15.74 -8.26 -24.02
N PRO A 97 -16.37 -7.46 -24.90
CA PRO A 97 -16.80 -6.09 -24.58
C PRO A 97 -17.83 -6.06 -23.45
N VAL A 98 -17.75 -5.05 -22.59
CA VAL A 98 -18.73 -4.77 -21.53
C VAL A 98 -19.49 -3.50 -21.89
N VAL A 99 -20.82 -3.53 -21.70
CA VAL A 99 -21.71 -2.36 -21.84
C VAL A 99 -22.28 -2.06 -20.44
N VAL A 100 -22.22 -0.80 -20.04
CA VAL A 100 -22.66 -0.30 -18.72
C VAL A 100 -23.83 0.64 -18.88
#